data_AF-A0A259CZN5-F1
#
_entry.id   AF-A0A259CZN5-F1
#
_cell.length_a   1.000
_cell.length_b   1.000
_cell.length_c   1.000
_cell.angle_alpha   90.00
_cell.angle_beta   90.00
_cell.angle_gamma   90.00
#
_symmetry.space_group_name_H-M   'P 1'
#
loop_
_entity.id
_entity.type
_entity.pdbx_description
1 polymer ?
#
loop_
_entity_poly.entity_id
_entity_poly.type
_entity_poly.pdbx_seq_one_letter_code
_entity_poly.pdbx_strand_id
1 'polypeptide(L)'
;MAASDPLPDPDRLEGAPHPRETARVHGHAAAEAAILQAFNSGRLHHAWMLTGPKGIGKASLAWRIARFLLAAPDADGGMFAPPPPATLDVATDHPVSRRMLQLAEPRHFLLRRGPNDKETALSQVIAVDDVRKMKSFFALSAADGGRRTAIIDALDDMNPASANALLKLLEEPPA
;
A
#
# COMPACT_ATOMS: atom_id res chain seq x y z
N MET A 1 -12.27 -11.35 32.08
CA MET A 1 -11.66 -10.09 31.62
C MET A 1 -12.43 -9.67 30.39
N ALA A 2 -13.14 -8.53 30.43
CA ALA A 2 -13.83 -8.04 29.24
C ALA A 2 -12.78 -7.73 28.17
N ALA A 3 -12.89 -8.32 26.99
CA ALA A 3 -12.06 -7.95 25.86
C ALA A 3 -12.31 -6.47 25.59
N SER A 4 -11.29 -5.63 25.73
CA SER A 4 -11.35 -4.24 25.30
C SER A 4 -11.71 -4.20 23.82
N ASP A 5 -12.64 -3.33 23.43
CA ASP A 5 -12.99 -3.16 22.02
C ASP A 5 -11.72 -2.86 21.21
N PRO A 6 -11.59 -3.43 20.00
CA PRO A 6 -10.45 -3.18 19.15
C PRO A 6 -10.36 -1.69 18.80
N LEU A 7 -9.13 -1.16 18.76
CA LEU A 7 -8.89 0.20 18.31
C LEU A 7 -9.43 0.39 16.88
N PRO A 8 -9.98 1.58 16.56
CA PRO A 8 -10.47 1.86 15.22
C PRO A 8 -9.33 1.88 14.20
N ASP A 9 -9.65 1.55 12.95
CA ASP A 9 -8.72 1.72 11.83
C ASP A 9 -8.49 3.23 11.58
N PRO A 10 -7.23 3.74 11.63
CA PRO A 10 -6.94 5.17 11.51
C PRO A 10 -7.22 5.75 10.11
N ASP A 11 -7.23 4.89 9.09
CA ASP A 11 -7.43 5.18 7.67
C ASP A 11 -8.88 4.99 7.20
N ARG A 12 -9.78 4.60 8.11
CA ARG A 12 -11.22 4.52 7.81
C ARG A 12 -11.89 5.87 8.04
N LEU A 13 -12.56 6.38 7.00
CA LEU A 13 -13.43 7.54 7.13
C LEU A 13 -14.80 7.11 7.69
N GLU A 14 -15.36 7.92 8.59
CA GLU A 14 -16.68 7.67 9.18
C GLU A 14 -17.76 7.54 8.09
N GLY A 15 -18.59 6.50 8.18
CA GLY A 15 -19.67 6.23 7.22
C GLY A 15 -19.22 5.66 5.87
N ALA A 16 -17.91 5.49 5.63
CA ALA A 16 -17.37 4.90 4.41
C ALA A 16 -16.83 3.47 4.65
N PRO A 17 -16.87 2.57 3.65
CA PRO A 17 -16.15 1.32 3.71
C PRO A 17 -14.64 1.58 3.85
N HIS A 18 -13.92 0.63 4.45
CA HIS A 18 -12.47 0.76 4.56
C HIS A 18 -11.82 0.79 3.17
N PRO A 19 -10.77 1.59 2.91
CA PRO A 19 -10.11 1.65 1.60
C PRO A 19 -9.70 0.29 1.01
N ARG A 20 -9.22 -0.63 1.84
CA ARG A 20 -8.92 -2.02 1.44
C ARG A 20 -10.13 -2.80 0.86
N GLU A 21 -11.34 -2.48 1.30
CA GLU A 21 -12.61 -3.13 0.93
C GLU A 21 -13.24 -2.50 -0.33
N THR A 22 -12.76 -1.33 -0.75
CA THR A 22 -13.26 -0.67 -1.96
C THR A 22 -12.65 -1.29 -3.22
N ALA A 23 -13.41 -2.14 -3.91
CA ALA A 23 -12.96 -2.79 -5.16
C ALA A 23 -12.93 -1.83 -6.37
N ARG A 24 -13.86 -0.85 -6.39
CA ARG A 24 -13.98 0.14 -7.45
C ARG A 24 -13.62 1.53 -6.93
N VAL A 25 -12.91 2.28 -7.75
CA VAL A 25 -12.50 3.66 -7.49
C VAL A 25 -13.08 4.53 -8.60
N HIS A 26 -13.66 5.68 -8.25
CA HIS A 26 -14.32 6.57 -9.20
C HIS A 26 -13.58 7.91 -9.29
N GLY A 27 -13.54 8.52 -10.48
CA GLY A 27 -12.95 9.85 -10.68
C GLY A 27 -11.42 9.89 -10.79
N HIS A 28 -10.73 8.75 -10.70
CA HIS A 28 -9.26 8.66 -10.73
C HIS A 28 -8.69 8.14 -12.06
N ALA A 29 -9.47 8.16 -13.15
CA ALA A 29 -9.08 7.56 -14.44
C ALA A 29 -7.72 8.05 -14.97
N ALA A 30 -7.42 9.34 -14.84
CA ALA A 30 -6.12 9.90 -15.26
C ALA A 30 -4.95 9.35 -14.43
N ALA A 31 -5.14 9.18 -13.12
CA ALA A 31 -4.12 8.61 -12.23
C ALA A 31 -3.93 7.11 -12.49
N GLU A 32 -5.03 6.36 -12.72
CA GLU A 32 -4.94 4.94 -13.11
C GLU A 32 -4.19 4.77 -14.43
N ALA A 33 -4.47 5.62 -15.43
CA ALA A 33 -3.79 5.60 -16.72
C ALA A 33 -2.28 5.90 -16.59
N ALA A 34 -1.88 6.84 -15.74
CA ALA A 34 -0.47 7.15 -15.50
C ALA A 34 0.29 5.95 -14.92
N ILE A 35 -0.30 5.24 -13.95
CA ILE A 35 0.28 4.02 -13.37
C ILE A 35 0.39 2.91 -14.41
N LEU A 36 -0.66 2.68 -15.19
CA LEU A 36 -0.67 1.67 -16.25
C LEU A 36 0.38 1.96 -17.32
N GLN A 37 0.52 3.21 -17.75
CA GLN A 37 1.54 3.61 -18.70
C GLN A 37 2.95 3.38 -18.14
N ALA A 38 3.21 3.76 -16.90
CA ALA A 38 4.50 3.54 -16.24
C ALA A 38 4.80 2.04 -16.09
N PHE A 39 3.81 1.24 -15.71
CA PHE A 39 3.94 -0.22 -15.60
C PHE A 39 4.22 -0.88 -16.96
N ASN A 40 3.39 -0.61 -17.97
CA ASN A 40 3.50 -1.21 -19.31
C ASN A 40 4.77 -0.79 -20.06
N SER A 41 5.34 0.37 -19.72
CA SER A 41 6.61 0.85 -20.29
C SER A 41 7.85 0.33 -19.57
N GLY A 42 7.70 -0.42 -18.47
CA GLY A 42 8.80 -0.87 -17.63
C GLY A 42 9.49 0.27 -16.86
N ARG A 43 8.85 1.43 -16.72
CA ARG A 43 9.39 2.64 -16.06
C ARG A 43 8.58 3.03 -14.83
N LEU A 44 8.14 2.04 -14.06
CA LEU A 44 7.42 2.29 -12.82
C LEU A 44 8.39 2.81 -11.74
N HIS A 45 8.21 4.07 -11.33
CA HIS A 45 8.93 4.62 -10.19
C HIS A 45 8.61 3.82 -8.91
N HIS A 46 9.62 3.63 -8.05
CA HIS A 46 9.51 2.86 -6.81
C HIS A 46 8.63 3.53 -5.74
N ALA A 47 8.41 4.84 -5.85
CA ALA A 47 7.58 5.60 -4.93
C ALA A 47 6.63 6.55 -5.68
N TRP A 48 5.38 6.56 -5.24
CA TRP A 48 4.31 7.43 -5.76
C TRP A 48 3.64 8.15 -4.60
N MET A 49 3.48 9.47 -4.73
CA MET A 49 2.77 10.28 -3.74
C MET A 49 1.41 10.70 -4.29
N LEU A 50 0.33 10.25 -3.65
CA LEU A 50 -1.03 10.62 -3.99
C LEU A 50 -1.43 11.86 -3.19
N THR A 51 -1.72 12.97 -3.87
CA THR A 51 -2.09 14.24 -3.25
C THR A 51 -3.55 14.63 -3.57
N GLY A 52 -4.14 15.49 -2.74
CA GLY A 52 -5.53 15.95 -2.90
C GLY A 52 -6.31 15.99 -1.59
N PRO A 53 -7.55 16.50 -1.57
CA PRO A 53 -8.33 16.68 -0.36
C PRO A 53 -8.63 15.35 0.37
N LYS A 54 -8.88 15.40 1.67
CA LYS A 54 -9.34 14.24 2.45
C LYS A 54 -10.70 13.76 1.91
N GLY A 55 -10.88 12.45 1.79
CA GLY A 55 -12.12 11.84 1.30
C GLY A 55 -12.24 11.66 -0.22
N ILE A 56 -11.32 12.21 -1.04
CA ILE A 56 -11.38 12.08 -2.52
C ILE A 56 -11.12 10.65 -3.03
N GLY A 57 -10.70 9.71 -2.17
CA GLY A 57 -10.43 8.31 -2.55
C GLY A 57 -8.96 7.95 -2.78
N LYS A 58 -8.00 8.77 -2.28
CA LYS A 58 -6.55 8.51 -2.42
C LYS A 58 -6.14 7.15 -1.86
N ALA A 59 -6.56 6.84 -0.63
CA ALA A 59 -6.26 5.56 0.01
C ALA A 59 -6.85 4.39 -0.80
N SER A 60 -8.11 4.50 -1.26
CA SER A 60 -8.74 3.49 -2.12
C SER A 60 -7.96 3.26 -3.42
N LEU A 61 -7.47 4.33 -4.06
CA LEU A 61 -6.60 4.22 -5.23
C LEU A 61 -5.26 3.55 -4.88
N ALA A 62 -4.63 3.89 -3.75
CA ALA A 62 -3.39 3.25 -3.30
C ALA A 62 -3.56 1.73 -3.09
N TRP A 63 -4.65 1.31 -2.43
CA TRP A 63 -4.99 -0.10 -2.25
C TRP A 63 -5.23 -0.82 -3.57
N ARG A 64 -5.88 -0.16 -4.54
CA ARG A 64 -6.10 -0.69 -5.89
C ARG A 64 -4.78 -0.88 -6.65
N ILE A 65 -3.90 0.11 -6.62
CA ILE A 65 -2.56 0.03 -7.24
C ILE A 65 -1.73 -1.08 -6.59
N ALA A 66 -1.66 -1.14 -5.27
CA ALA A 66 -0.90 -2.17 -4.56
C ALA A 66 -1.41 -3.59 -4.90
N ARG A 67 -2.73 -3.77 -4.93
CA ARG A 67 -3.35 -5.04 -5.32
C ARG A 67 -3.00 -5.45 -6.74
N PHE A 68 -3.05 -4.50 -7.68
CA PHE A 68 -2.63 -4.70 -9.07
C PHE A 68 -1.15 -5.10 -9.15
N LEU A 69 -0.23 -4.35 -8.54
CA LEU A 69 1.21 -4.61 -8.62
C LEU A 69 1.60 -5.97 -8.03
N LEU A 70 0.89 -6.43 -7.00
CA LEU A 70 1.12 -7.73 -6.37
C LEU A 70 0.50 -8.89 -7.17
N ALA A 71 -0.59 -8.65 -7.90
CA ALA A 71 -1.27 -9.65 -8.73
C ALA A 71 -0.71 -9.73 -10.16
N ALA A 72 -0.11 -8.65 -10.66
CA ALA A 72 0.42 -8.59 -11.99
C ALA A 72 1.56 -9.60 -12.14
N PRO A 73 1.56 -10.43 -13.20
CA PRO A 73 2.63 -11.37 -13.45
C PRO A 73 3.95 -10.64 -13.71
N ASP A 74 5.07 -11.31 -13.44
CA ASP A 74 6.36 -10.83 -13.89
C ASP A 74 6.42 -10.97 -15.42
N ALA A 75 6.72 -9.87 -16.09
CA ALA A 75 6.79 -9.85 -17.53
C ALA A 75 8.19 -10.28 -17.94
N ASP A 76 8.39 -11.59 -18.10
CA ASP A 76 9.68 -12.15 -18.52
C ASP A 76 9.99 -11.89 -20.01
N GLY A 77 9.18 -11.09 -20.70
CA GLY A 77 9.34 -10.73 -22.12
C GLY A 77 9.22 -11.91 -23.09
N GLY A 78 8.81 -13.09 -22.60
CA GLY A 78 8.67 -14.30 -23.41
C GLY A 78 7.57 -14.18 -24.47
N MET A 79 7.68 -14.98 -25.53
CA MET A 79 6.70 -15.04 -26.64
C MET A 79 5.27 -15.41 -26.19
N PHE A 80 5.12 -15.97 -24.99
CA PHE A 80 3.85 -16.34 -24.36
C PHE A 80 3.48 -15.43 -23.18
N ALA A 81 4.14 -14.27 -23.02
CA ALA A 81 3.76 -13.31 -22.01
C ALA A 81 2.31 -12.84 -22.25
N PRO A 82 1.49 -12.71 -21.20
CA PRO A 82 0.17 -12.15 -21.34
C PRO A 82 0.26 -10.72 -21.93
N PRO A 83 -0.77 -10.27 -22.65
CA PRO A 83 -0.78 -8.91 -23.17
C PRO A 83 -0.65 -7.90 -22.02
N PRO A 84 -0.06 -6.71 -22.27
CA PRO A 84 0.03 -5.67 -21.26
C PRO A 84 -1.36 -5.35 -20.69
N PRO A 85 -1.49 -5.23 -19.36
CA PRO A 85 -2.78 -4.94 -18.72
C PRO A 85 -3.37 -3.60 -19.19
N ALA A 86 -4.68 -3.61 -19.43
CA ALA A 86 -5.44 -2.43 -19.83
C ALA A 86 -6.11 -1.70 -18.65
N THR A 87 -6.25 -2.36 -17.49
CA THR A 87 -6.84 -1.79 -16.28
C THR A 87 -6.05 -2.21 -15.03
N LEU A 88 -6.27 -1.50 -13.93
CA LEU A 88 -5.76 -1.89 -12.60
C LEU A 88 -6.69 -2.89 -11.88
N ASP A 89 -7.67 -3.46 -12.58
CA ASP A 89 -8.62 -4.37 -11.96
C ASP A 89 -7.96 -5.69 -11.60
N VAL A 90 -8.23 -6.15 -10.38
CA VAL A 90 -7.89 -7.49 -9.92
C VAL A 90 -9.17 -8.12 -9.40
N ALA A 91 -9.47 -9.33 -9.86
CA ALA A 91 -10.68 -10.05 -9.45
C ALA A 91 -10.74 -10.20 -7.91
N THR A 92 -11.93 -10.07 -7.33
CA THR A 92 -12.12 -10.13 -5.87
C THR A 92 -11.80 -11.49 -5.28
N ASP A 93 -11.90 -12.55 -6.08
CA ASP A 93 -11.56 -13.92 -5.74
C ASP A 93 -10.07 -14.26 -5.99
N HIS A 94 -9.27 -13.35 -6.54
CA HIS A 94 -7.84 -13.54 -6.70
C HIS A 94 -7.16 -13.73 -5.31
N PRO A 95 -6.17 -14.64 -5.15
CA PRO A 95 -5.53 -14.89 -3.86
C PRO A 95 -4.97 -13.63 -3.19
N VAL A 96 -4.31 -12.75 -3.95
CA VAL A 96 -3.81 -11.45 -3.45
C VAL A 96 -4.97 -10.58 -2.94
N SER A 97 -6.10 -10.53 -3.65
CA SER A 97 -7.27 -9.75 -3.23
C SER A 97 -7.78 -10.21 -1.87
N ARG A 98 -7.94 -11.52 -1.68
CA ARG A 98 -8.40 -12.12 -0.41
C ARG A 98 -7.41 -11.87 0.73
N ARG A 99 -6.10 -12.09 0.49
CA ARG A 99 -5.06 -11.87 1.51
C ARG A 99 -4.95 -10.40 1.90
N MET A 100 -5.02 -9.46 0.96
CA MET A 100 -5.00 -8.02 1.26
C MET A 100 -6.22 -7.56 2.06
N LEU A 101 -7.41 -8.09 1.77
CA LEU A 101 -8.62 -7.79 2.57
C LEU A 101 -8.47 -8.20 4.04
N GLN A 102 -7.73 -9.28 4.29
CA GLN A 102 -7.47 -9.81 5.63
C GLN A 102 -6.19 -9.26 6.28
N LEU A 103 -5.49 -8.31 5.64
CA LEU A 103 -4.16 -7.83 6.04
C LEU A 103 -3.12 -8.96 6.23
N ALA A 104 -3.22 -10.01 5.40
CA ALA A 104 -2.40 -11.22 5.48
C ALA A 104 -1.55 -11.44 4.21
N GLU A 105 -1.36 -10.41 3.37
CA GLU A 105 -0.53 -10.49 2.18
C GLU A 105 0.95 -10.29 2.56
N PRO A 106 1.81 -11.33 2.45
CA PRO A 106 3.18 -11.27 2.96
C PRO A 106 4.11 -10.33 2.20
N ARG A 107 3.69 -9.86 1.01
CA ARG A 107 4.43 -8.90 0.17
C ARG A 107 3.87 -7.48 0.26
N HIS A 108 2.96 -7.22 1.18
CA HIS A 108 2.40 -5.90 1.42
C HIS A 108 2.70 -5.40 2.84
N PHE A 109 3.24 -4.20 2.96
CA PHE A 109 3.43 -3.53 4.25
C PHE A 109 2.47 -2.34 4.38
N LEU A 110 1.70 -2.30 5.46
CA LEU A 110 0.83 -1.16 5.77
C LEU A 110 1.44 -0.35 6.91
N LEU A 111 1.91 0.86 6.60
CA LEU A 111 2.46 1.81 7.55
C LEU A 111 1.40 2.88 7.87
N ARG A 112 0.85 2.84 9.07
CA ARG A 112 -0.15 3.77 9.59
C ARG A 112 0.05 3.98 11.08
N ARG A 113 -0.67 4.93 11.68
CA ARG A 113 -0.62 5.15 13.14
C ARG A 113 -1.02 3.87 13.88
N GLY A 114 -0.10 3.35 14.71
CA GLY A 114 -0.34 2.20 15.57
C GLY A 114 -0.95 2.59 16.92
N PRO A 115 -1.13 1.63 17.86
CA PRO A 115 -1.48 1.91 19.24
C PRO A 115 -0.43 2.82 19.92
N ASN A 116 -0.85 3.58 20.93
CA ASN A 116 0.05 4.29 21.82
C ASN A 116 0.74 3.33 22.82
N ASP A 117 1.71 3.81 23.58
CA ASP A 117 2.47 3.00 24.56
C ASP A 117 1.60 2.30 25.62
N LYS A 118 0.38 2.81 25.85
CA LYS A 118 -0.58 2.25 26.82
C LYS A 118 -1.60 1.31 26.17
N GLU A 119 -1.55 1.14 24.85
CA GLU A 119 -2.50 0.37 24.02
C GLU A 119 -3.98 0.75 24.24
N THR A 120 -4.23 1.98 24.67
CA THR A 120 -5.59 2.48 25.00
C THR A 120 -6.19 3.36 23.92
N ALA A 121 -5.35 3.89 23.04
CA ALA A 121 -5.73 4.75 21.93
C ALA A 121 -4.68 4.66 20.82
N LEU A 122 -4.98 5.20 19.65
CA LEU A 122 -4.00 5.36 18.57
C LEU A 122 -2.91 6.37 18.98
N SER A 123 -1.68 6.12 18.55
CA SER A 123 -0.60 7.10 18.56
C SER A 123 -1.00 8.32 17.73
N GLN A 124 -0.51 9.50 18.12
CA GLN A 124 -0.71 10.72 17.34
C GLN A 124 0.17 10.75 16.09
N VAL A 125 1.26 9.98 16.07
CA VAL A 125 2.24 9.97 14.98
C VAL A 125 2.60 8.55 14.56
N ILE A 126 3.01 8.39 13.31
CA ILE A 126 3.77 7.23 12.83
C ILE A 126 5.18 7.36 13.42
N ALA A 127 5.60 6.39 14.21
CA ALA A 127 6.88 6.43 14.91
C ALA A 127 8.03 5.96 13.99
N VAL A 128 9.25 6.39 14.30
CA VAL A 128 10.43 6.06 13.51
C VAL A 128 10.70 4.56 13.48
N ASP A 129 10.34 3.85 14.56
CA ASP A 129 10.50 2.41 14.65
C ASP A 129 9.53 1.67 13.70
N ASP A 130 8.36 2.22 13.39
CA ASP A 130 7.46 1.63 12.39
C ASP A 130 8.02 1.78 10.97
N VAL A 131 8.65 2.92 10.66
CA VAL A 131 9.39 3.12 9.40
C VAL A 131 10.57 2.14 9.31
N ARG A 132 11.29 1.90 10.42
CA ARG A 132 12.39 0.94 10.45
C ARG A 132 11.91 -0.50 10.23
N LYS A 133 10.76 -0.89 10.79
CA LYS A 133 10.12 -2.19 10.50
C LYS A 133 9.83 -2.33 9.01
N MET A 134 9.31 -1.29 8.36
CA MET A 134 9.09 -1.27 6.91
C MET A 134 10.40 -1.42 6.13
N LYS A 135 11.48 -0.75 6.54
CA LYS A 135 12.80 -0.93 5.93
C LYS A 135 13.29 -2.39 6.04
N SER A 136 13.21 -2.98 7.23
CA SER A 136 13.57 -4.39 7.44
C SER A 136 12.71 -5.33 6.61
N PHE A 137 11.42 -5.03 6.45
CA PHE A 137 10.52 -5.79 5.60
C PHE A 137 10.98 -5.85 4.14
N PHE A 138 11.42 -4.72 3.56
CA PHE A 138 11.88 -4.72 2.18
C PHE A 138 13.28 -5.36 2.00
N ALA A 139 14.07 -5.52 3.06
CA ALA A 139 15.36 -6.21 3.00
C ALA A 139 15.23 -7.75 2.93
N LEU A 140 14.03 -8.30 3.15
CA LEU A 140 13.78 -9.74 3.09
C LEU A 140 13.61 -10.20 1.64
N SER A 141 14.17 -11.36 1.30
CA SER A 141 13.90 -12.01 0.01
C SER A 141 12.42 -12.39 -0.10
N ALA A 142 11.79 -12.14 -1.25
CA ALA A 142 10.43 -12.62 -1.50
C ALA A 142 10.47 -14.13 -1.78
N ALA A 143 10.00 -14.95 -0.83
CA ALA A 143 10.04 -16.41 -0.94
C ALA A 143 9.32 -16.93 -2.21
N ASP A 144 8.28 -16.22 -2.65
CA ASP A 144 7.48 -16.54 -3.84
C ASP A 144 7.82 -15.67 -5.06
N GLY A 145 8.89 -14.85 -5.00
CA GLY A 145 9.22 -13.87 -6.03
C GLY A 145 8.21 -12.71 -6.18
N GLY A 146 8.37 -11.96 -7.27
CA GLY A 146 7.55 -10.80 -7.62
C GLY A 146 7.79 -9.55 -6.76
N ARG A 147 6.87 -8.58 -6.89
CA ARG A 147 7.00 -7.26 -6.27
C ARG A 147 6.60 -7.27 -4.79
N ARG A 148 7.21 -6.38 -4.02
CA ARG A 148 6.72 -5.96 -2.69
C ARG A 148 6.14 -4.56 -2.78
N THR A 149 5.12 -4.27 -1.99
CA THR A 149 4.49 -2.95 -1.95
C THR A 149 4.35 -2.46 -0.52
N ALA A 150 4.34 -1.15 -0.33
CA ALA A 150 3.95 -0.54 0.94
C ALA A 150 2.95 0.59 0.70
N ILE A 151 1.98 0.71 1.60
CA ILE A 151 1.10 1.88 1.69
C ILE A 151 1.43 2.61 2.98
N ILE A 152 1.61 3.93 2.87
CA ILE A 152 1.85 4.83 4.00
C ILE A 152 0.63 5.74 4.14
N ASP A 153 -0.14 5.60 5.22
CA ASP A 153 -1.37 6.36 5.47
C ASP A 153 -1.34 7.02 6.87
N ALA A 154 -1.12 8.34 7.00
CA ALA A 154 -0.67 9.29 5.96
C ALA A 154 0.72 9.82 6.28
N LEU A 155 1.43 10.32 5.26
CA LEU A 155 2.74 10.96 5.45
C LEU A 155 2.67 12.16 6.40
N ASP A 156 1.52 12.86 6.44
CA ASP A 156 1.27 13.98 7.36
C ASP A 156 1.30 13.57 8.84
N ASP A 157 1.10 12.29 9.14
CA ASP A 157 1.15 11.75 10.50
C ASP A 157 2.60 11.41 10.94
N MET A 158 3.61 11.68 10.12
CA MET A 158 5.01 11.40 10.49
C MET A 158 5.64 12.55 11.29
N ASN A 159 6.42 12.18 12.31
CA ASN A 159 7.36 13.13 12.91
C ASN A 159 8.63 13.30 12.04
N PRO A 160 9.46 14.34 12.27
CA PRO A 160 10.65 14.59 11.46
C PRO A 160 11.65 13.42 11.42
N ALA A 161 11.79 12.67 12.53
CA ALA A 161 12.66 11.50 12.58
C ALA A 161 12.18 10.38 11.65
N SER A 162 10.87 10.16 11.59
CA SER A 162 10.22 9.16 10.74
C SER A 162 10.31 9.54 9.27
N ALA A 163 10.05 10.80 8.94
CA ALA A 163 10.20 11.33 7.59
C ALA A 163 11.66 11.19 7.08
N ASN A 164 12.65 11.55 7.90
CA ASN A 164 14.07 11.37 7.56
C ASN A 164 14.46 9.90 7.38
N ALA A 165 13.90 8.99 8.18
CA ALA A 165 14.13 7.56 8.02
C ALA A 165 13.54 7.03 6.71
N LEU A 166 12.36 7.54 6.30
CA LEU A 166 11.74 7.22 5.02
C LEU A 166 12.58 7.75 3.85
N LEU A 167 13.07 8.99 3.91
CA LEU A 167 13.90 9.56 2.84
C LEU A 167 15.12 8.70 2.54
N LYS A 168 15.82 8.21 3.57
CA LYS A 168 16.96 7.29 3.40
C LYS A 168 16.59 5.99 2.68
N LEU A 169 15.37 5.50 2.89
CA LEU A 169 14.87 4.31 2.18
C LEU A 169 14.53 4.61 0.71
N LEU A 170 14.04 5.83 0.43
CA LEU A 170 13.68 6.26 -0.92
C LEU A 170 14.92 6.57 -1.79
N GLU A 171 16.00 7.06 -1.18
CA GLU A 171 17.28 7.33 -1.84
C GLU A 171 18.02 6.04 -2.22
N GLU A 172 17.93 5.01 -1.38
CA GLU A 172 18.57 3.70 -1.61
C GLU A 172 17.52 2.58 -1.50
N PRO A 173 16.64 2.42 -2.51
CA PRO A 173 15.64 1.36 -2.47
C PRO A 173 16.31 -0.01 -2.51
N PRO A 174 15.88 -0.97 -1.66
CA PRO A 174 16.36 -2.34 -1.74
C PRO A 174 16.01 -2.96 -3.10
N ALA A 175 16.98 -3.68 -3.66
CA ALA A 175 16.91 -4.32 -4.98
C ALA A 175 16.00 -5.55 -5.02
#